data_AF-A0A7X4Z8M5-F1
#
_entry.id   AF-A0A7X4Z8M5-F1
#
_cell.length_a   1.000
_cell.length_b   1.000
_cell.length_c   1.000
_cell.angle_alpha   90.00
_cell.angle_beta   90.00
_cell.angle_gamma   90.00
#
_symmetry.space_group_name_H-M   'P 1'
#
loop_
_entity.id
_entity.type
_entity.pdbx_description
1 polymer ?
#
loop_
_entity_poly.entity_id
_entity_poly.type
_entity_poly.pdbx_seq_one_letter_code
_entity_poly.pdbx_strand_id
1 'polypeptide(L)'
;MKEKCVKKLEEWFGGNNFDYEIINTSDGECIFVTISEDCGERVASLYRVFKLGDGLEISRDYEQSISNNNASILSVISEMMKVYKRVLV
;
A
#
# COMPACT_ATOMS: atom_id res chain seq x y z
N MET A 1 3.17 -15.81 6.34
CA MET A 1 3.46 -14.37 6.35
C MET A 1 2.38 -13.58 5.62
N LYS A 2 2.18 -13.83 4.31
CA LYS A 2 1.14 -13.21 3.47
C LYS A 2 -0.21 -12.98 4.15
N GLU A 3 -0.86 -14.03 4.66
CA GLU A 3 -2.17 -13.91 5.33
C GLU A 3 -2.15 -12.97 6.54
N LYS A 4 -1.08 -13.01 7.35
CA LYS A 4 -0.94 -12.11 8.50
C LYS A 4 -0.76 -10.66 8.06
N CYS A 5 -0.05 -10.42 6.95
CA CYS A 5 0.09 -9.10 6.38
C CYS A 5 -1.24 -8.55 5.84
N VAL A 6 -1.99 -9.37 5.10
CA VAL A 6 -3.31 -8.98 4.57
C VAL A 6 -4.22 -8.61 5.72
N LYS A 7 -4.28 -9.45 6.77
CA LYS A 7 -5.10 -9.17 7.95
C LYS A 7 -4.70 -7.84 8.63
N LYS A 8 -3.40 -7.58 8.79
CA LYS A 8 -2.91 -6.31 9.37
C LYS A 8 -3.27 -5.10 8.50
N LEU A 9 -3.27 -5.25 7.18
CA LEU A 9 -3.70 -4.22 6.23
C LEU A 9 -5.21 -3.96 6.34
N GLU A 10 -6.03 -5.02 6.38
CA GLU A 10 -7.49 -4.90 6.57
C GLU A 10 -7.84 -4.23 7.92
N GLU A 11 -7.12 -4.58 9.00
CA GLU A 11 -7.24 -3.94 10.30
C GLU A 11 -6.90 -2.44 10.23
N TRP A 12 -5.89 -2.05 9.46
CA TRP A 12 -5.50 -0.65 9.25
C TRP A 12 -6.60 0.16 8.55
N PHE A 13 -7.28 -0.41 7.56
CA PHE A 13 -8.38 0.26 6.87
C PHE A 13 -9.68 0.30 7.68
N GLY A 14 -9.76 -0.39 8.82
CA GLY A 14 -10.87 -0.25 9.77
C GLY A 14 -12.25 -0.58 9.19
N GLY A 15 -12.33 -1.45 8.18
CA GLY A 15 -13.57 -1.80 7.49
C GLY A 15 -13.98 -0.85 6.37
N ASN A 16 -13.17 0.16 6.03
CA ASN A 16 -13.34 0.95 4.81
C ASN A 16 -13.11 0.07 3.58
N ASN A 17 -13.82 0.34 2.49
CA ASN A 17 -13.60 -0.36 1.22
C ASN A 17 -12.28 0.10 0.58
N PHE A 18 -11.44 -0.87 0.22
CA PHE A 18 -10.21 -0.64 -0.53
C PHE A 18 -9.90 -1.86 -1.39
N ASP A 19 -9.28 -1.61 -2.54
CA ASP A 19 -8.65 -2.63 -3.37
C ASP A 19 -7.17 -2.70 -3.04
N TYR A 20 -6.55 -3.87 -3.16
CA TYR A 20 -5.11 -4.02 -3.00
C TYR A 20 -4.52 -5.05 -3.97
N GLU A 21 -3.25 -4.84 -4.32
CA GLU A 21 -2.42 -5.81 -5.02
C GLU A 21 -1.11 -5.98 -4.25
N ILE A 22 -0.65 -7.23 -4.11
CA ILE A 22 0.60 -7.57 -3.44
C ILE A 22 1.72 -7.51 -4.47
N ILE A 23 2.66 -6.59 -4.26
CA ILE A 23 3.81 -6.38 -5.17
C ILE A 23 5.01 -7.23 -4.76
N ASN A 24 5.16 -7.49 -3.45
CA ASN A 24 6.22 -8.34 -2.95
C ASN A 24 5.81 -9.03 -1.64
N THR A 25 6.39 -10.21 -1.41
CA THR A 25 6.27 -10.94 -0.15
C THR A 25 7.59 -11.65 0.14
N SER A 26 8.08 -11.47 1.35
CA SER A 26 9.23 -12.19 1.91
C SER A 26 8.85 -12.80 3.26
N ASP A 27 9.82 -13.45 3.92
CA ASP A 27 9.63 -13.98 5.27
C ASP A 27 9.46 -12.89 6.34
N GLY A 28 9.94 -11.67 6.05
CA GLY A 28 9.94 -10.54 6.98
C GLY A 28 8.94 -9.43 6.64
N GLU A 29 8.47 -9.34 5.40
CA GLU A 29 7.60 -8.24 4.99
C GLU A 29 6.67 -8.57 3.79
N CYS A 30 5.65 -7.75 3.63
CA CYS A 30 4.76 -7.71 2.48
C CYS A 30 4.58 -6.26 2.03
N ILE A 31 4.57 -6.03 0.72
CA ILE A 31 4.39 -4.71 0.13
C ILE A 31 3.17 -4.72 -0.75
N PHE A 32 2.31 -3.73 -0.55
CA PHE A 32 1.00 -3.60 -1.15
C PHE A 32 0.91 -2.27 -1.88
N VAL A 33 0.28 -2.28 -3.06
CA VAL A 33 -0.36 -1.08 -3.60
C VAL A 33 -1.84 -1.19 -3.30
N THR A 34 -2.41 -0.13 -2.78
CA THR A 34 -3.84 -0.04 -2.46
C THR A 34 -4.48 1.09 -3.24
N ILE A 35 -5.77 0.95 -3.53
CA ILE A 35 -6.63 2.05 -3.95
C ILE A 35 -7.81 2.11 -2.98
N SER A 36 -8.00 3.25 -2.33
CA SER A 36 -9.10 3.49 -1.40
C SER A 36 -9.87 4.72 -1.81
N GLU A 37 -11.07 4.89 -1.27
CA GLU A 37 -11.82 6.14 -1.33
C GLU A 37 -11.71 6.85 0.02
N ASP A 38 -11.21 8.09 0.01
CA ASP A 38 -11.14 8.96 1.18
C ASP A 38 -11.78 10.31 0.85
N CYS A 39 -12.82 10.68 1.61
CA CYS A 39 -13.58 11.92 1.43
C CYS A 39 -14.07 12.18 -0.02
N GLY A 40 -14.39 11.13 -0.77
CA GLY A 40 -14.85 11.21 -2.17
C GLY A 40 -13.72 11.31 -3.20
N GLU A 41 -12.46 11.26 -2.77
CA GLU A 41 -11.30 11.14 -3.65
C GLU A 41 -10.78 9.71 -3.66
N ARG A 42 -10.37 9.23 -4.84
CA ARG A 42 -9.65 7.97 -4.94
C ARG A 42 -8.19 8.21 -4.59
N VAL A 43 -7.64 7.43 -3.68
CA VAL A 43 -6.27 7.57 -3.20
C VAL A 43 -5.53 6.27 -3.49
N ALA A 44 -4.35 6.37 -4.12
CA ALA A 44 -3.45 5.23 -4.27
C ALA A 44 -2.28 5.33 -3.29
N SER A 45 -2.02 4.25 -2.56
CA SER A 45 -1.03 4.24 -1.48
C SER A 45 -0.16 2.98 -1.50
N LEU A 46 1.12 3.14 -1.18
CA LEU A 46 2.09 2.05 -1.05
C LEU A 46 2.22 1.72 0.43
N TYR A 47 1.82 0.51 0.81
CA TYR A 47 1.91 0.03 2.17
C TYR A 47 2.96 -1.05 2.31
N ARG A 48 3.64 -1.04 3.45
CA ARG A 48 4.57 -2.10 3.85
C ARG A 48 4.16 -2.63 5.21
N VAL A 49 3.89 -3.93 5.28
CA VAL A 49 3.70 -4.65 6.54
C VAL A 49 4.96 -5.46 6.80
N PHE A 50 5.61 -5.25 7.94
CA PHE A 50 6.90 -5.86 8.23
C PHE A 50 6.98 -6.35 9.68
N LYS A 51 7.82 -7.35 9.90
CA LYS A 51 8.08 -7.91 11.23
C LYS A 51 8.92 -6.94 12.06
N LEU A 52 8.46 -6.62 13.26
CA LEU A 52 9.22 -5.87 14.26
C LEU A 52 9.11 -6.59 15.61
N GLY A 53 10.22 -7.17 16.09
CA GLY A 53 10.23 -8.04 17.26
C GLY A 53 9.30 -9.25 17.06
N ASP A 54 8.37 -9.43 17.99
CA ASP A 54 7.38 -10.51 17.97
C ASP A 54 6.09 -10.15 17.20
N GLY A 55 5.98 -8.92 16.71
CA GLY A 55 4.79 -8.37 16.07
C GLY A 55 4.94 -8.02 14.59
N LEU A 56 3.84 -7.50 14.04
CA LEU A 56 3.81 -6.87 12.72
C LEU A 56 3.47 -5.39 12.86
N GLU A 57 4.25 -4.57 12.18
CA GLU A 57 4.02 -3.14 11.99
C GLU A 57 3.59 -2.86 10.56
N ILE A 58 2.95 -1.70 10.35
CA ILE A 58 2.55 -1.23 9.03
C ILE A 58 3.01 0.21 8.84
N SER A 59 3.53 0.50 7.64
CA SER A 59 3.93 1.83 7.19
C SER A 59 3.24 2.17 5.88
N ARG A 60 2.88 3.44 5.70
CA ARG A 60 2.43 4.01 4.43
C ARG A 60 3.58 4.80 3.83
N ASP A 61 4.30 4.18 2.91
CA ASP A 61 5.55 4.71 2.35
C ASP A 61 5.30 5.72 1.22
N TYR A 62 4.12 5.68 0.59
CA TYR A 62 3.69 6.64 -0.44
C TYR A 62 2.16 6.77 -0.44
N GLU A 63 1.67 7.94 -0.81
CA GLU A 63 0.26 8.24 -1.01
C GLU A 63 0.08 9.32 -2.06
N GLN A 64 -0.91 9.15 -2.94
CA GLN A 64 -1.27 10.16 -3.93
C GLN A 64 -2.77 10.10 -4.28
N SER A 65 -3.45 11.25 -4.21
CA SER A 65 -4.81 11.40 -4.71
C SER A 65 -4.85 11.27 -6.24
N ILE A 66 -5.78 10.47 -6.72
CA ILE A 66 -6.15 10.31 -8.12
C ILE A 66 -7.28 11.31 -8.40
N SER A 67 -6.91 12.52 -8.80
CA SER A 67 -7.90 13.50 -9.27
C SER A 67 -8.38 13.13 -10.68
N ASN A 68 -9.67 13.36 -10.96
CA ASN A 68 -10.28 13.11 -12.27
C ASN A 68 -9.66 13.90 -13.44
N ASN A 69 -8.77 14.87 -13.18
CA ASN A 69 -8.33 15.84 -14.18
C ASN A 69 -6.87 15.77 -14.64
N ASN A 70 -5.95 14.97 -14.07
CA ASN A 70 -4.57 14.94 -14.62
C ASN A 70 -3.66 13.75 -14.26
N ALA A 71 -3.93 12.94 -13.24
CA ALA A 71 -3.08 11.80 -12.91
C ALA A 71 -3.71 10.51 -13.44
N SER A 72 -3.20 9.98 -14.56
CA SER A 72 -3.52 8.61 -14.95
C SER A 72 -3.14 7.68 -13.80
N ILE A 73 -4.04 6.76 -13.43
CA ILE A 73 -3.76 5.70 -12.43
C ILE A 73 -2.44 4.98 -12.72
N LEU A 74 -2.10 4.79 -14.00
CA LEU A 74 -0.83 4.19 -14.41
C LEU A 74 0.39 5.07 -14.09
N SER A 75 0.24 6.40 -14.18
CA SER A 75 1.30 7.34 -13.78
C SER A 75 1.53 7.27 -12.27
N VAL A 76 0.45 7.22 -11.49
CA VAL A 76 0.53 7.10 -10.02
C VAL A 76 1.22 5.78 -9.64
N ILE A 77 0.78 4.67 -10.22
CA ILE A 77 1.43 3.36 -10.02
C ILE A 77 2.90 3.40 -10.47
N SER A 78 3.22 4.06 -11.58
CA SER A 78 4.62 4.19 -12.05
C SER A 78 5.50 4.92 -11.04
N GLU A 79 5.02 6.03 -10.46
CA GLU A 79 5.73 6.76 -9.41
C GLU A 79 5.88 5.92 -8.13
N MET A 80 4.82 5.21 -7.71
CA MET A 80 4.88 4.28 -6.58
C MET A 80 5.94 3.21 -6.78
N MET A 81 6.04 2.65 -7.99
CA MET A 81 7.07 1.66 -8.32
C MET A 81 8.47 2.25 -8.33
N LYS A 82 8.64 3.52 -8.68
CA LYS A 82 9.93 4.21 -8.55
C LYS A 82 10.32 4.39 -7.08
N VAL A 83 9.37 4.75 -6.21
CA VAL A 83 9.60 4.86 -4.77
C VAL A 83 9.97 3.51 -4.18
N TYR A 84 9.19 2.47 -4.47
CA TYR A 84 9.47 1.10 -4.05
C TYR A 84 10.90 0.65 -4.41
N LYS A 85 11.31 0.88 -5.67
CA LYS A 85 12.67 0.54 -6.13
C LYS A 85 13.78 1.28 -5.40
N ARG A 86 13.53 2.49 -4.86
CA ARG A 86 14.54 3.22 -4.06
C ARG A 86 14.66 2.69 -2.64
N VAL A 87 13.58 2.16 -2.08
CA VAL A 87 13.54 1.63 -0.70
C VAL A 87 14.22 0.26 -0.60
N LEU A 88 14.29 -0.50 -1.70
CA LEU A 88 14.96 -1.80 -1.76
C LEU A 88 16.48 -1.75 -1.97
N VAL A 89 17.09 -0.57 -2.13
CA VAL A 89 18.54 -0.39 -2.37
C VAL A 89 19.24 0.04 -1.09
#